data_AF-A0A1Z3N4H2-F1
#
_entry.id   AF-A0A1Z3N4H2-F1
#
_cell.length_a   1.000
_cell.length_b   1.000
_cell.length_c   1.000
_cell.angle_alpha   90.00
_cell.angle_beta   90.00
_cell.angle_gamma   90.00
#
_symmetry.space_group_name_H-M   'P 1'
#
loop_
_entity.id
_entity.type
_entity.pdbx_description
1 polymer ?
#
loop_
_entity_poly.entity_id
_entity_poly.type
_entity_poly.pdbx_seq_one_letter_code
_entity_poly.pdbx_strand_id
1 'polypeptide(L)'
;MEKNTPNAITATALIQYKYFMSGTLLSLRAKSSAHGRIYAYWQESLKSVRIMLGCEHYRGLDPAKDRYPHMNATKTVPTFLIIGSGRVARHVAHYFHLLNLKYQTWDRSEDISALAGKVSASSHILLAISDSALESFYQEHLAQHEDKTLVHFSGALYFKGMIAAHPLMTFGPDLYDLSTYQQIHFALTGCDSLIEALPGLPNSYSNIFAFEKARYHALCVLGGNFTTLLLAKMLDGFAEMKIPQSAAKPYIERVIQNTLANPGDAFTGPLARKDAATVEKNLQALNDDPYQAVYKAFLETLWPEYPRK
;
A
#
# COMPACT_ATOMS: atom_id res chain seq x y z
N MET A 1 -22.06 41.35 28.77
CA MET A 1 -22.98 40.71 27.80
C MET A 1 -22.16 40.29 26.59
N GLU A 2 -22.47 39.12 26.08
CA GLU A 2 -21.55 38.14 25.50
C GLU A 2 -20.86 38.52 24.18
N LYS A 3 -19.65 37.98 24.04
CA LYS A 3 -18.87 37.91 22.80
C LYS A 3 -19.41 36.74 21.97
N ASN A 4 -19.87 37.02 20.75
CA ASN A 4 -20.18 36.00 19.75
C ASN A 4 -18.88 35.42 19.17
N THR A 5 -18.64 34.14 19.42
CA THR A 5 -17.68 33.30 18.68
C THR A 5 -18.47 32.18 18.00
N PRO A 6 -18.21 31.85 16.73
CA PRO A 6 -18.96 30.82 16.03
C PRO A 6 -18.63 29.42 16.56
N ASN A 7 -19.69 28.65 16.79
CA ASN A 7 -19.68 27.28 17.30
C ASN A 7 -18.81 26.33 16.48
N ALA A 8 -18.00 25.56 17.20
CA ALA A 8 -17.29 24.39 16.72
C ALA A 8 -18.29 23.29 16.30
N ILE A 9 -18.56 23.23 14.99
CA ILE A 9 -18.98 22.00 14.33
C ILE A 9 -17.70 21.20 14.10
N THR A 10 -17.58 20.01 14.68
CA THR A 10 -16.95 18.77 14.13
C THR A 10 -16.39 17.86 15.22
N ALA A 11 -17.22 16.93 15.71
CA ALA A 11 -16.76 15.64 16.26
C ALA A 11 -17.87 14.58 16.08
N THR A 12 -18.50 14.59 14.90
CA THR A 12 -19.48 13.58 14.52
C THR A 12 -19.17 13.14 13.10
N ALA A 13 -18.00 12.54 12.91
CA ALA A 13 -17.71 11.79 11.70
C ALA A 13 -16.69 10.70 12.02
N LEU A 14 -17.02 9.49 11.57
CA LEU A 14 -16.11 8.35 11.35
C LEU A 14 -15.72 7.50 12.56
N ILE A 15 -16.72 6.93 13.24
CA ILE A 15 -16.67 5.49 13.56
C ILE A 15 -17.94 4.85 13.00
N GLN A 16 -18.01 4.79 11.66
CA GLN A 16 -18.79 3.79 10.95
C GLN A 16 -17.78 2.91 10.20
N TYR A 17 -17.19 1.95 10.91
CA TYR A 17 -16.63 0.77 10.26
C TYR A 17 -17.23 -0.48 10.89
N LYS A 18 -17.96 -1.19 10.03
CA LYS A 18 -18.72 -2.41 10.26
C LYS A 18 -17.81 -3.52 10.80
N TYR A 19 -18.14 -4.07 11.96
CA TYR A 19 -17.85 -5.46 12.25
C TYR A 19 -18.92 -6.31 11.55
N PHE A 20 -18.51 -7.03 10.51
CA PHE A 20 -19.33 -8.03 9.84
C PHE A 20 -18.82 -9.42 10.26
N MET A 21 -19.26 -9.86 11.44
CA MET A 21 -19.25 -11.27 11.81
C MET A 21 -20.66 -11.56 12.33
N SER A 22 -21.35 -12.47 11.65
CA SER A 22 -22.75 -12.90 11.89
C SER A 22 -23.83 -11.80 11.94
N GLY A 23 -24.34 -11.39 10.77
CA GLY A 23 -25.78 -11.17 10.51
C GLY A 23 -26.66 -10.29 11.43
N THR A 24 -26.14 -9.48 12.36
CA THR A 24 -26.98 -8.66 13.24
C THR A 24 -26.45 -7.23 13.35
N LEU A 25 -27.34 -6.25 13.14
CA LEU A 25 -27.00 -4.83 13.17
C LEU A 25 -26.72 -4.39 14.63
N LEU A 26 -25.46 -4.18 14.97
CA LEU A 26 -25.03 -3.73 16.30
C LEU A 26 -25.02 -2.20 16.38
N SER A 27 -25.81 -1.60 17.27
CA SER A 27 -25.71 -0.17 17.59
C SER A 27 -24.75 0.04 18.78
N LEU A 28 -23.61 0.69 18.55
CA LEU A 28 -22.71 1.13 19.62
C LEU A 28 -23.15 2.50 20.12
N ARG A 29 -23.48 2.63 21.42
CA ARG A 29 -23.65 3.91 22.10
C ARG A 29 -22.48 4.16 23.02
N ALA A 30 -21.58 5.06 22.65
CA ALA A 30 -20.57 5.59 23.55
C ALA A 30 -21.17 6.77 24.34
N LYS A 31 -20.99 6.78 25.66
CA LYS A 31 -21.18 7.98 26.49
C LYS A 31 -19.82 8.36 27.06
N SER A 32 -19.39 9.60 26.86
CA SER A 32 -18.29 10.15 27.63
C SER A 32 -18.77 10.40 29.07
N SER A 33 -17.96 10.03 30.05
CA SER A 33 -18.10 10.56 31.40
C SER A 33 -17.07 11.64 31.63
N ALA A 34 -17.36 12.58 32.53
CA ALA A 34 -16.52 13.74 32.87
C ALA A 34 -15.07 13.41 33.34
N HIS A 35 -14.70 12.12 33.39
CA HIS A 35 -13.39 11.62 33.83
C HIS A 35 -12.65 10.81 32.74
N GLY A 36 -13.01 10.96 31.45
CA GLY A 36 -12.22 10.42 30.34
C GLY A 36 -12.26 8.90 30.15
N ARG A 37 -13.23 8.20 30.76
CA ARG A 37 -13.44 6.76 30.53
C ARG A 37 -14.53 6.53 29.49
N ILE A 38 -14.24 5.74 28.47
CA ILE A 38 -15.19 5.31 27.44
C ILE A 38 -15.72 3.92 27.85
N TYR A 39 -17.04 3.77 27.90
CA TYR A 39 -17.70 2.50 28.15
C TYR A 39 -18.41 2.03 26.88
N ALA A 40 -18.21 0.76 26.50
CA ALA A 40 -19.03 0.08 25.53
C ALA A 40 -20.03 -0.82 26.28
N TYR A 41 -21.30 -0.83 25.84
CA TYR A 41 -22.34 -1.66 26.41
C TYR A 41 -22.75 -2.72 25.39
N TRP A 42 -22.81 -3.98 25.83
CA TRP A 42 -23.31 -5.12 25.05
C TRP A 42 -24.67 -5.52 25.61
N GLN A 43 -25.66 -5.75 24.74
CA GLN A 43 -27.01 -6.14 25.16
C GLN A 43 -27.53 -7.29 24.30
N GLU A 44 -27.36 -8.52 24.76
CA GLU A 44 -28.22 -9.64 24.39
C GLU A 44 -28.95 -10.13 25.66
N SER A 45 -30.26 -10.35 25.54
CA SER A 45 -31.13 -11.01 26.52
C SER A 45 -30.76 -10.82 28.02
N LEU A 46 -31.33 -9.80 28.65
CA LEU A 46 -31.52 -9.64 30.11
C LEU A 46 -30.34 -9.89 31.08
N LYS A 47 -29.08 -9.90 30.64
CA LYS A 47 -27.91 -9.85 31.55
C LYS A 47 -26.87 -8.85 31.06
N SER A 48 -26.58 -7.83 31.87
CA SER A 48 -25.53 -6.85 31.61
C SER A 48 -24.17 -7.38 32.08
N VAL A 49 -23.23 -7.55 31.16
CA VAL A 49 -21.81 -7.82 31.49
C VAL A 49 -21.03 -6.51 31.35
N ARG A 50 -20.37 -6.09 32.42
CA ARG A 50 -19.59 -4.86 32.49
C ARG A 50 -18.14 -5.19 32.11
N ILE A 51 -17.71 -4.84 30.90
CA ILE A 51 -16.31 -5.01 30.49
C ILE A 51 -15.59 -3.69 30.79
N MET A 52 -14.64 -3.71 31.73
CA MET A 52 -13.74 -2.59 31.98
C MET A 52 -12.65 -2.64 30.90
N LEU A 53 -12.63 -1.67 29.99
CA LEU A 53 -11.43 -1.40 29.20
C LEU A 53 -10.44 -0.72 30.13
N GLY A 54 -9.58 -1.53 30.76
CA GLY A 54 -8.54 -1.06 31.67
C GLY A 54 -7.54 -0.20 30.92
N CYS A 55 -7.60 1.11 31.15
CA CYS A 55 -6.54 2.04 30.78
C CYS A 55 -5.73 2.32 32.05
N GLU A 56 -4.77 1.44 32.36
CA GLU A 56 -3.80 1.62 33.43
C GLU A 56 -2.39 1.48 32.86
N HIS A 57 -1.90 2.57 32.26
CA HIS A 57 -0.53 3.12 32.37
C HIS A 57 -0.30 4.19 31.29
N TYR A 58 -1.04 5.30 31.38
CA TYR A 58 -0.66 6.57 30.75
C TYR A 58 -1.02 7.71 31.72
N ARG A 59 -0.39 7.71 32.90
CA ARG A 59 -0.24 8.94 33.69
C ARG A 59 1.15 9.46 33.41
N GLY A 60 1.27 10.50 32.57
CA GLY A 60 2.53 11.20 32.41
C GLY A 60 2.78 11.95 31.11
N LEU A 61 1.88 11.95 30.14
CA LEU A 61 2.11 12.71 28.89
C LEU A 61 1.14 13.88 28.80
N ASP A 62 1.64 15.05 29.17
CA ASP A 62 1.07 16.35 28.86
C ASP A 62 1.01 16.49 27.32
N PRO A 63 -0.18 16.62 26.69
CA PRO A 63 -0.29 16.72 25.23
C PRO A 63 0.39 17.97 24.64
N ALA A 64 0.89 18.88 25.49
CA ALA A 64 1.65 20.06 25.07
C ALA A 64 3.17 19.89 25.18
N LYS A 65 3.70 18.76 25.66
CA LYS A 65 5.15 18.58 25.95
C LYS A 65 5.88 17.43 25.23
N ASP A 66 5.21 16.56 24.49
CA ASP A 66 5.86 15.60 23.57
C ASP A 66 5.99 16.17 22.15
N ARG A 67 6.47 17.42 22.05
CA ARG A 67 7.11 17.85 20.81
C ARG A 67 8.49 17.22 20.81
N TYR A 68 8.70 16.24 19.92
CA TYR A 68 10.02 15.88 19.44
C TYR A 68 10.87 17.16 19.32
N PRO A 69 12.13 17.14 19.77
CA PRO A 69 12.95 18.34 19.77
C PRO A 69 12.85 18.97 18.39
N HIS A 70 12.35 20.21 18.34
CA HIS A 70 12.38 21.01 17.13
C HIS A 70 13.83 21.07 16.69
N MET A 71 14.22 20.18 15.78
CA MET A 71 15.48 20.29 15.08
C MET A 71 15.40 21.63 14.38
N ASN A 72 16.27 22.55 14.81
CA ASN A 72 16.57 23.74 14.03
C ASN A 72 17.07 23.25 12.67
N ALA A 73 16.17 23.22 11.69
CA ALA A 73 16.48 22.88 10.33
C ALA A 73 17.37 23.99 9.78
N THR A 74 18.68 23.85 9.96
CA THR A 74 19.63 24.32 8.96
C THR A 74 19.13 23.73 7.64
N LYS A 75 18.59 24.59 6.76
CA LYS A 75 18.12 24.28 5.40
C LYS A 75 19.28 23.74 4.55
N THR A 76 19.79 22.58 4.92
CA THR A 76 20.71 21.82 4.10
C THR A 76 19.86 21.16 3.02
N VAL A 77 20.28 21.33 1.76
CA VAL A 77 19.63 20.68 0.63
C VAL A 77 19.76 19.16 0.87
N PRO A 78 18.65 18.39 0.85
CA PRO A 78 18.73 16.96 1.10
C PRO A 78 19.66 16.29 0.08
N THR A 79 20.49 15.37 0.56
CA THR A 79 21.36 14.52 -0.26
C THR A 79 20.98 13.08 -0.07
N PHE A 80 20.76 12.37 -1.17
CA PHE A 80 20.26 11.01 -1.15
C PHE A 80 21.35 9.99 -1.48
N LEU A 81 21.32 8.83 -0.82
CA LEU A 81 22.01 7.62 -1.26
C LEU A 81 20.97 6.56 -1.63
N ILE A 82 21.01 6.07 -2.86
CA ILE A 82 20.18 4.96 -3.31
C ILE A 82 21.01 3.68 -3.24
N ILE A 83 20.57 2.72 -2.42
CA ILE A 83 21.20 1.42 -2.25
C ILE A 83 20.45 0.38 -3.10
N GLY A 84 21.18 -0.26 -4.02
CA GLY A 84 20.67 -1.26 -4.95
C GLY A 84 20.70 -0.80 -6.42
N SER A 85 20.61 -1.77 -7.33
CA SER A 85 20.62 -1.56 -8.79
C SER A 85 19.44 -2.22 -9.51
N GLY A 86 18.42 -2.63 -8.74
CA GLY A 86 17.18 -3.21 -9.25
C GLY A 86 16.30 -2.20 -9.99
N ARG A 87 15.11 -2.64 -10.44
CA ARG A 87 14.18 -1.78 -11.20
C ARG A 87 13.76 -0.55 -10.40
N VAL A 88 13.38 -0.71 -9.13
CA VAL A 88 13.01 0.40 -8.25
C VAL A 88 14.16 1.40 -8.13
N ALA A 89 15.39 0.93 -7.86
CA ALA A 89 16.56 1.81 -7.75
C ALA A 89 16.81 2.63 -9.03
N ARG A 90 16.77 1.98 -10.20
CA ARG A 90 16.96 2.65 -11.51
C ARG A 90 15.87 3.69 -11.79
N HIS A 91 14.62 3.36 -11.50
CA HIS A 91 13.49 4.28 -11.68
C HIS A 91 13.54 5.47 -10.71
N VAL A 92 13.87 5.24 -9.43
CA VAL A 92 14.04 6.30 -8.43
C VAL A 92 15.21 7.21 -8.82
N ALA A 93 16.36 6.66 -9.21
CA ALA A 93 17.51 7.43 -9.66
C ALA A 93 17.18 8.29 -10.89
N HIS A 94 16.46 7.72 -11.86
CA HIS A 94 16.02 8.47 -13.03
C HIS A 94 15.03 9.57 -12.68
N TYR A 95 14.06 9.29 -11.80
CA TYR A 95 13.11 10.30 -11.34
C TYR A 95 13.83 11.46 -10.62
N PHE A 96 14.79 11.14 -9.75
CA PHE A 96 15.59 12.14 -9.05
C PHE A 96 16.42 12.98 -10.00
N HIS A 97 16.98 12.37 -11.06
CA HIS A 97 17.65 13.09 -12.13
C HIS A 97 16.72 14.08 -12.83
N LEU A 98 15.50 13.67 -13.20
CA LEU A 98 14.51 14.54 -13.83
C LEU A 98 14.07 15.71 -12.92
N LEU A 99 14.07 15.51 -11.61
CA LEU A 99 13.77 16.54 -10.60
C LEU A 99 14.99 17.39 -10.21
N ASN A 100 16.18 17.12 -10.77
CA ASN A 100 17.44 17.75 -10.38
C ASN A 100 17.78 17.59 -8.88
N LEU A 101 17.38 16.47 -8.27
CA LEU A 101 17.73 16.13 -6.90
C LEU A 101 19.15 15.54 -6.86
N LYS A 102 19.91 15.89 -5.82
CA LYS A 102 21.27 15.38 -5.62
C LYS A 102 21.23 13.99 -5.01
N TYR A 103 21.79 13.01 -5.72
CA TYR A 103 21.90 11.66 -5.20
C TYR A 103 23.21 10.99 -5.59
N GLN A 104 23.55 9.97 -4.82
CA GLN A 104 24.58 8.98 -5.13
C GLN A 104 23.93 7.59 -5.14
N THR A 105 24.57 6.62 -5.76
CA THR A 105 24.15 5.22 -5.76
C THR A 105 25.21 4.35 -5.12
N TRP A 106 24.81 3.22 -4.56
CA TRP A 106 25.70 2.12 -4.20
C TRP A 106 24.99 0.80 -4.46
N ASP A 107 25.68 -0.19 -4.99
CA ASP A 107 25.18 -1.56 -5.03
C ASP A 107 26.29 -2.57 -4.74
N ARG A 108 25.92 -3.85 -4.58
CA ARG A 108 26.83 -4.93 -4.20
C ARG A 108 27.99 -5.21 -5.17
N SER A 109 27.98 -4.62 -6.36
CA SER A 109 29.12 -4.70 -7.30
C SER A 109 30.23 -3.71 -6.96
N GLU A 110 29.95 -2.69 -6.13
CA GLU A 110 30.94 -1.77 -5.59
C GLU A 110 31.59 -2.33 -4.32
N ASP A 111 32.80 -1.85 -4.02
CA ASP A 111 33.50 -2.18 -2.77
C ASP A 111 32.72 -1.66 -1.55
N ILE A 112 32.60 -2.50 -0.52
CA ILE A 112 31.88 -2.15 0.71
C ILE A 112 32.51 -0.96 1.45
N SER A 113 33.82 -0.76 1.31
CA SER A 113 34.54 0.38 1.90
C SER A 113 34.06 1.73 1.36
N ALA A 114 33.52 1.77 0.13
CA ALA A 114 32.95 2.98 -0.45
C ALA A 114 31.62 3.37 0.23
N LEU A 115 30.89 2.42 0.82
CA LEU A 115 29.56 2.67 1.40
C LEU A 115 29.62 3.70 2.54
N ALA A 116 30.59 3.56 3.45
CA ALA A 116 30.71 4.44 4.62
C ALA A 116 30.80 5.92 4.23
N GLY A 117 31.63 6.25 3.22
CA GLY A 117 31.77 7.62 2.73
C GLY A 117 30.47 8.16 2.13
N LYS A 118 29.75 7.34 1.35
CA LYS A 118 28.47 7.72 0.75
C LYS A 118 27.36 7.92 1.79
N VAL A 119 27.33 7.07 2.81
CA VAL A 119 26.43 7.19 3.97
C VAL A 119 26.69 8.49 4.72
N SER A 120 27.95 8.81 5.04
CA SER A 120 28.30 10.06 5.72
C SER A 120 27.90 11.31 4.91
N ALA A 121 28.03 11.26 3.58
CA ALA A 121 27.70 12.37 2.68
C ALA A 121 26.19 12.56 2.42
N SER A 122 25.34 11.67 2.93
CA SER A 122 23.91 11.65 2.66
C SER A 122 23.11 12.01 3.92
N SER A 123 21.95 12.64 3.72
CA SER A 123 20.95 12.83 4.78
C SER A 123 19.86 11.76 4.74
N HIS A 124 19.55 11.25 3.54
CA HIS A 124 18.54 10.21 3.32
C HIS A 124 19.16 9.00 2.63
N ILE A 125 18.90 7.80 3.14
CA ILE A 125 19.42 6.54 2.60
C ILE A 125 18.23 5.67 2.19
N LEU A 126 18.15 5.38 0.90
CA LEU A 126 17.03 4.73 0.25
C LEU A 126 17.41 3.29 -0.09
N LEU A 127 16.93 2.32 0.69
CA LEU A 127 17.13 0.89 0.46
C LEU A 127 16.15 0.39 -0.61
N ALA A 128 16.60 0.41 -1.87
CA ALA A 128 15.91 -0.13 -3.03
C ALA A 128 16.42 -1.54 -3.38
N ILE A 129 16.50 -2.39 -2.36
CA ILE A 129 16.93 -3.80 -2.42
C ILE A 129 15.75 -4.75 -2.16
N SER A 130 15.97 -6.06 -2.30
CA SER A 130 14.94 -7.07 -2.03
C SER A 130 14.51 -7.08 -0.57
N ASP A 131 13.22 -7.33 -0.33
CA ASP A 131 12.62 -7.48 0.99
C ASP A 131 13.40 -8.40 1.93
N SER A 132 13.88 -9.54 1.43
CA SER A 132 14.66 -10.52 2.19
C SER A 132 16.05 -10.03 2.63
N ALA A 133 16.55 -8.94 2.06
CA ALA A 133 17.86 -8.36 2.38
C ALA A 133 17.76 -7.10 3.25
N LEU A 134 16.56 -6.54 3.43
CA LEU A 134 16.39 -5.27 4.14
C LEU A 134 16.88 -5.32 5.58
N GLU A 135 16.44 -6.33 6.34
CA GLU A 135 16.74 -6.41 7.77
C GLU A 135 18.23 -6.62 8.03
N SER A 136 18.84 -7.61 7.38
CA SER A 136 20.26 -7.90 7.57
C SER A 136 21.15 -6.74 7.14
N PHE A 137 20.87 -6.12 5.98
CA PHE A 137 21.64 -4.99 5.49
C PHE A 137 21.53 -3.77 6.42
N TYR A 138 20.32 -3.50 6.93
CA TYR A 138 20.11 -2.44 7.91
C TYR A 138 20.93 -2.67 9.19
N GLN A 139 20.83 -3.86 9.78
CA GLN A 139 21.53 -4.19 11.02
C GLN A 139 23.06 -4.13 10.86
N GLU A 140 23.57 -4.61 9.73
CA GLU A 140 25.01 -4.71 9.49
C GLU A 140 25.67 -3.35 9.18
N HIS A 141 24.94 -2.45 8.49
CA HIS A 141 25.57 -1.26 7.92
C HIS A 141 24.95 0.07 8.34
N LEU A 142 23.69 0.10 8.80
CA LEU A 142 22.93 1.34 8.94
C LEU A 142 22.37 1.59 10.35
N ALA A 143 22.27 0.59 11.22
CA ALA A 143 21.66 0.71 12.54
C ALA A 143 22.34 1.75 13.45
N GLN A 144 23.63 2.02 13.25
CA GLN A 144 24.39 3.03 13.99
C GLN A 144 24.18 4.48 13.49
N HIS A 145 23.48 4.67 12.38
CA HIS A 145 23.31 5.95 11.70
C HIS A 145 21.97 6.62 12.05
N GLU A 146 21.74 6.87 13.35
CA GLU A 146 20.50 7.46 13.88
C GLU A 146 20.26 8.92 13.41
N ASP A 147 21.30 9.59 12.89
CA ASP A 147 21.21 10.93 12.32
C ASP A 147 20.63 10.94 10.88
N LYS A 148 20.42 9.77 10.29
CA LYS A 148 19.99 9.61 8.89
C LYS A 148 18.51 9.24 8.81
N THR A 149 17.84 9.74 7.77
CA THR A 149 16.52 9.23 7.39
C THR A 149 16.71 7.98 6.54
N LEU A 150 16.29 6.83 7.07
CA LEU A 150 16.37 5.56 6.37
C LEU A 150 15.00 5.22 5.78
N VAL A 151 14.96 4.92 4.49
CA VAL A 151 13.72 4.63 3.76
C VAL A 151 13.88 3.34 2.98
N HIS A 152 12.85 2.49 2.98
CA HIS A 152 12.77 1.35 2.08
C HIS A 152 11.46 1.37 1.29
N PHE A 153 11.41 0.60 0.21
CA PHE A 153 10.27 0.60 -0.72
C PHE A 153 9.36 -0.62 -0.61
N SER A 154 9.57 -1.53 0.36
CA SER A 154 8.68 -2.68 0.56
C SER A 154 7.23 -2.26 0.85
N GLY A 155 6.29 -2.86 0.11
CA GLY A 155 4.86 -2.73 0.37
C GLY A 155 4.40 -3.49 1.62
N ALA A 156 5.05 -4.60 1.95
CA ALA A 156 4.61 -5.55 2.97
C ALA A 156 5.33 -5.39 4.31
N LEU A 157 6.61 -4.98 4.31
CA LEU A 157 7.46 -4.99 5.51
C LEU A 157 7.53 -3.62 6.18
N TYR A 158 7.63 -3.59 7.50
CA TYR A 158 7.95 -2.41 8.28
C TYR A 158 8.96 -2.78 9.36
N PHE A 159 9.98 -1.95 9.51
CA PHE A 159 11.02 -2.08 10.52
C PHE A 159 11.08 -0.81 11.35
N LYS A 160 11.13 -0.95 12.67
CA LYS A 160 11.35 0.20 13.55
C LYS A 160 12.72 0.81 13.23
N GLY A 161 12.77 2.12 12.99
CA GLY A 161 13.99 2.83 12.57
C GLY A 161 14.09 3.08 11.06
N MET A 162 13.18 2.53 10.25
CA MET A 162 13.07 2.85 8.83
C MET A 162 11.65 3.29 8.46
N ILE A 163 11.56 4.22 7.52
CA ILE A 163 10.31 4.63 6.88
C ILE A 163 10.04 3.67 5.72
N ALA A 164 8.81 3.15 5.63
CA ALA A 164 8.35 2.46 4.44
C ALA A 164 7.66 3.46 3.52
N ALA A 165 8.19 3.70 2.33
CA ALA A 165 7.58 4.57 1.32
C ALA A 165 7.31 3.77 0.04
N HIS A 166 6.24 2.96 0.03
CA HIS A 166 5.95 2.09 -1.11
C HIS A 166 5.26 2.88 -2.24
N PRO A 167 5.87 2.97 -3.45
CA PRO A 167 5.21 3.54 -4.61
C PRO A 167 4.13 2.59 -5.10
N LEU A 168 2.88 3.05 -5.17
CA LEU A 168 1.77 2.31 -5.76
C LEU A 168 1.89 2.37 -7.29
N MET A 169 2.85 1.61 -7.83
CA MET A 169 3.22 1.60 -9.24
C MET A 169 3.88 0.26 -9.60
N THR A 170 3.88 -0.08 -10.90
CA THR A 170 4.70 -1.16 -11.44
C THR A 170 5.91 -0.59 -12.14
N PHE A 171 7.08 -1.24 -12.04
CA PHE A 171 8.31 -0.77 -12.68
C PHE A 171 8.82 -1.79 -13.70
N GLY A 172 8.79 -1.38 -14.96
CA GLY A 172 9.29 -2.14 -16.11
C GLY A 172 10.79 -1.95 -16.37
N PRO A 173 11.32 -2.56 -17.44
CA PRO A 173 12.69 -2.33 -17.89
C PRO A 173 12.90 -0.89 -18.38
N ASP A 174 11.87 -0.33 -19.03
CA ASP A 174 11.86 1.02 -19.58
C ASP A 174 11.55 2.04 -18.48
N LEU A 175 12.22 3.20 -18.57
CA LEU A 175 12.06 4.32 -17.67
C LEU A 175 10.85 5.17 -18.09
N TYR A 176 10.26 5.88 -17.13
CA TYR A 176 9.09 6.72 -17.38
C TYR A 176 9.47 8.18 -17.62
N ASP A 177 8.56 8.94 -18.22
CA ASP A 177 8.68 10.39 -18.23
C ASP A 177 8.36 11.00 -16.85
N LEU A 178 8.73 12.27 -16.69
CA LEU A 178 8.51 13.00 -15.43
C LEU A 178 7.03 13.02 -15.02
N SER A 179 6.12 13.21 -15.98
CA SER A 179 4.68 13.33 -15.71
C SER A 179 4.09 12.04 -15.15
N THR A 180 4.59 10.89 -15.60
CA THR A 180 4.19 9.57 -15.12
C THR A 180 4.73 9.33 -13.71
N TYR A 181 5.99 9.67 -13.45
CA TYR A 181 6.53 9.56 -12.08
C TYR A 181 5.80 10.45 -11.09
N GLN A 182 5.43 11.67 -11.46
CA GLN A 182 4.71 12.61 -10.58
C GLN A 182 3.30 12.12 -10.21
N GLN A 183 2.69 11.23 -11.00
CA GLN A 183 1.39 10.63 -10.71
C GLN A 183 1.44 9.47 -9.70
N ILE A 184 2.63 8.94 -9.41
CA ILE A 184 2.77 7.82 -8.46
C ILE A 184 2.28 8.24 -7.08
N HIS A 185 1.40 7.44 -6.48
CA HIS A 185 0.96 7.62 -5.10
C HIS A 185 1.84 6.80 -4.16
N PHE A 186 2.27 7.36 -3.03
CA PHE A 186 3.08 6.65 -2.04
C PHE A 186 2.25 6.20 -0.83
N ALA A 187 2.35 4.93 -0.47
CA ALA A 187 1.86 4.41 0.80
C ALA A 187 2.96 4.48 1.85
N LEU A 188 2.76 5.32 2.86
CA LEU A 188 3.73 5.62 3.91
C LEU A 188 3.45 4.88 5.21
N THR A 189 4.50 4.38 5.86
CA THR A 189 4.44 3.88 7.24
C THR A 189 5.68 4.34 7.99
N GLY A 190 5.51 4.90 9.19
CA GLY A 190 6.61 5.37 10.04
C GLY A 190 6.97 6.84 9.88
N CYS A 191 6.18 7.63 9.14
CA CYS A 191 6.31 9.08 9.02
C CYS A 191 4.94 9.73 8.71
N ASP A 192 4.83 11.05 8.89
CA ASP A 192 3.56 11.77 8.70
C ASP A 192 3.41 12.40 7.32
N SER A 193 4.52 12.58 6.60
CA SER A 193 4.50 13.18 5.27
C SER A 193 5.54 12.59 4.33
N LEU A 194 5.27 12.68 3.03
CA LEU A 194 6.23 12.29 2.01
C LEU A 194 7.51 13.15 2.07
N ILE A 195 7.42 14.39 2.53
CA ILE A 195 8.57 15.31 2.63
C ILE A 195 9.59 14.80 3.67
N GLU A 196 9.14 14.11 4.72
CA GLU A 196 10.06 13.49 5.69
C GLU A 196 10.82 12.31 5.08
N ALA A 197 10.18 11.52 4.22
CA ALA A 197 10.80 10.34 3.61
C ALA A 197 11.62 10.69 2.36
N LEU A 198 11.07 11.51 1.48
CA LEU A 198 11.54 11.76 0.12
C LEU A 198 11.38 13.26 -0.21
N PRO A 199 12.11 14.16 0.48
CA PRO A 199 11.98 15.61 0.27
C PRO A 199 12.30 15.99 -1.18
N GLY A 200 11.42 16.78 -1.79
CA GLY A 200 11.54 17.21 -3.19
C GLY A 200 10.65 16.42 -4.16
N LEU A 201 10.01 15.34 -3.72
CA LEU A 201 8.98 14.66 -4.52
C LEU A 201 7.62 15.36 -4.36
N PRO A 202 6.96 15.75 -5.47
CA PRO A 202 5.64 16.40 -5.45
C PRO A 202 4.47 15.39 -5.34
N ASN A 203 4.78 14.11 -5.16
CA ASN A 203 3.83 13.02 -5.25
C ASN A 203 2.77 13.06 -4.13
N SER A 204 1.59 12.54 -4.44
CA SER A 204 0.56 12.30 -3.44
C SER A 204 0.92 11.09 -2.55
N TYR A 205 0.37 11.06 -1.34
CA TYR A 205 0.62 9.98 -0.39
C TYR A 205 -0.58 9.69 0.52
N SER A 206 -0.57 8.50 1.11
CA SER A 206 -1.48 8.06 2.18
C SER A 206 -0.69 7.34 3.25
N ASN A 207 -1.12 7.47 4.51
CA ASN A 207 -0.51 6.75 5.62
C ASN A 207 -1.22 5.42 5.84
N ILE A 208 -0.44 4.37 6.06
CA ILE A 208 -0.90 3.01 6.35
C ILE A 208 -0.26 2.55 7.64
N PHE A 209 -1.05 1.97 8.55
CA PHE A 209 -0.51 1.39 9.77
C PHE A 209 0.34 0.16 9.48
N ALA A 210 1.39 -0.06 10.27
CA ALA A 210 2.29 -1.21 10.10
C ALA A 210 1.56 -2.56 10.06
N PHE A 211 0.53 -2.74 10.89
CA PHE A 211 -0.26 -3.99 10.92
C PHE A 211 -1.14 -4.21 9.68
N GLU A 212 -1.38 -3.19 8.87
CA GLU A 212 -2.18 -3.30 7.65
C GLU A 212 -1.34 -3.57 6.40
N LYS A 213 -0.01 -3.45 6.48
CA LYS A 213 0.87 -3.52 5.30
C LYS A 213 0.76 -4.83 4.54
N ALA A 214 0.66 -5.96 5.25
CA ALA A 214 0.46 -7.26 4.61
C ALA A 214 -0.86 -7.31 3.82
N ARG A 215 -1.95 -6.80 4.40
CA ARG A 215 -3.26 -6.70 3.72
C ARG A 215 -3.21 -5.74 2.53
N TYR A 216 -2.62 -4.56 2.71
CA TYR A 216 -2.42 -3.57 1.65
C TYR A 216 -1.64 -4.16 0.48
N HIS A 217 -0.52 -4.83 0.74
CA HIS A 217 0.30 -5.42 -0.30
C HIS A 217 -0.43 -6.58 -1.00
N ALA A 218 -1.18 -7.41 -0.26
CA ALA A 218 -2.01 -8.44 -0.87
C ALA A 218 -3.06 -7.86 -1.85
N LEU A 219 -3.69 -6.73 -1.52
CA LEU A 219 -4.60 -6.02 -2.44
C LEU A 219 -3.87 -5.48 -3.67
N CYS A 220 -2.64 -4.98 -3.51
CA CYS A 220 -1.81 -4.55 -4.64
C CYS A 220 -1.46 -5.73 -5.56
N VAL A 221 -1.13 -6.89 -4.99
CA VAL A 221 -0.83 -8.12 -5.75
C VAL A 221 -2.07 -8.61 -6.52
N LEU A 222 -3.24 -8.61 -5.86
CA LEU A 222 -4.51 -8.96 -6.50
C LEU A 222 -4.84 -8.02 -7.66
N GLY A 223 -4.72 -6.71 -7.48
CA GLY A 223 -5.08 -5.72 -8.50
C GLY A 223 -4.05 -5.58 -9.62
N GLY A 224 -2.75 -5.70 -9.30
CA GLY A 224 -1.65 -5.49 -10.23
C GLY A 224 -1.13 -6.79 -10.82
N ASN A 225 -0.44 -7.60 -10.01
CA ASN A 225 0.27 -8.79 -10.47
C ASN A 225 -0.68 -9.83 -11.09
N PHE A 226 -1.83 -10.10 -10.46
CA PHE A 226 -2.76 -11.09 -11.01
C PHE A 226 -3.42 -10.60 -12.29
N THR A 227 -3.74 -9.30 -12.38
CA THR A 227 -4.20 -8.71 -13.65
C THR A 227 -3.16 -8.92 -14.75
N THR A 228 -1.87 -8.65 -14.49
CA THR A 228 -0.79 -8.92 -15.46
C THR A 228 -0.75 -10.40 -15.86
N LEU A 229 -0.85 -11.32 -14.91
CA LEU A 229 -0.84 -12.77 -15.17
C LEU A 229 -2.01 -13.22 -16.07
N LEU A 230 -3.21 -12.70 -15.83
CA LEU A 230 -4.40 -13.02 -16.62
C LEU A 230 -4.34 -12.43 -18.03
N LEU A 231 -3.88 -11.18 -18.16
CA LEU A 231 -3.72 -10.52 -19.45
C LEU A 231 -2.61 -11.18 -20.29
N ALA A 232 -1.49 -11.56 -19.67
CA ALA A 232 -0.42 -12.29 -20.37
C ALA A 232 -0.94 -13.61 -20.97
N LYS A 233 -1.67 -14.42 -20.18
CA LYS A 233 -2.28 -15.66 -20.68
C LYS A 233 -3.25 -15.44 -21.85
N MET A 234 -4.08 -14.40 -21.76
CA MET A 234 -4.97 -14.03 -22.87
C MET A 234 -4.18 -13.73 -24.14
N LEU A 235 -3.11 -12.93 -24.04
CA LEU A 235 -2.28 -12.55 -25.18
C LEU A 235 -1.53 -13.75 -25.77
N ASP A 236 -1.00 -14.64 -24.95
CA ASP A 236 -0.31 -15.85 -25.39
C ASP A 236 -1.27 -16.79 -26.15
N GLY A 237 -2.45 -17.06 -25.58
CA GLY A 237 -3.47 -17.89 -26.26
C GLY A 237 -4.00 -17.23 -27.54
N PHE A 238 -4.13 -15.91 -27.56
CA PHE A 238 -4.50 -15.18 -28.78
C PHE A 238 -3.42 -15.31 -29.86
N ALA A 239 -2.15 -15.27 -29.50
CA ALA A 239 -1.06 -15.46 -30.44
C ALA A 239 -1.09 -16.87 -31.08
N GLU A 240 -1.39 -17.92 -30.31
CA GLU A 240 -1.59 -19.29 -30.83
C GLU A 240 -2.72 -19.36 -31.87
N MET A 241 -3.78 -18.59 -31.64
CA MET A 241 -4.92 -18.44 -32.56
C MET A 241 -4.67 -17.43 -33.69
N LYS A 242 -3.47 -16.85 -33.78
CA LYS A 242 -3.09 -15.80 -34.74
C LYS A 242 -3.93 -14.51 -34.63
N ILE A 243 -4.45 -14.23 -33.43
CA ILE A 243 -5.12 -12.98 -33.10
C ILE A 243 -4.05 -11.97 -32.66
N PRO A 244 -3.92 -10.81 -33.33
CA PRO A 244 -2.88 -9.86 -33.00
C PRO A 244 -3.16 -9.14 -31.68
N GLN A 245 -2.10 -8.77 -30.95
CA GLN A 245 -2.20 -8.00 -29.70
C GLN A 245 -2.97 -6.68 -29.88
N SER A 246 -2.89 -6.07 -31.07
CA SER A 246 -3.64 -4.85 -31.41
C SER A 246 -5.16 -5.03 -31.34
N ALA A 247 -5.67 -6.24 -31.55
CA ALA A 247 -7.09 -6.56 -31.39
C ALA A 247 -7.50 -6.70 -29.91
N ALA A 248 -6.60 -7.22 -29.06
CA ALA A 248 -6.84 -7.37 -27.62
C ALA A 248 -6.78 -6.02 -26.87
N LYS A 249 -5.91 -5.11 -27.30
CA LYS A 249 -5.67 -3.81 -26.66
C LYS A 249 -6.94 -3.01 -26.33
N PRO A 250 -7.84 -2.68 -27.30
CA PRO A 250 -9.02 -1.88 -27.01
C PRO A 250 -9.98 -2.57 -26.03
N TYR A 251 -10.04 -3.90 -26.05
CA TYR A 251 -10.85 -4.68 -25.10
C TYR A 251 -10.29 -4.56 -23.68
N ILE A 252 -8.99 -4.78 -23.50
CA ILE A 252 -8.31 -4.68 -22.19
C ILE A 252 -8.43 -3.27 -21.61
N GLU A 253 -8.16 -2.25 -22.44
CA GLU A 253 -8.30 -0.84 -22.02
C GLU A 253 -9.72 -0.53 -21.56
N ARG A 254 -10.74 -1.02 -22.28
CA ARG A 254 -12.14 -0.83 -21.89
C ARG A 254 -12.49 -1.55 -20.60
N VAL A 255 -11.99 -2.77 -20.39
CA VAL A 255 -12.19 -3.54 -19.14
C VAL A 255 -11.63 -2.75 -17.95
N ILE A 256 -10.41 -2.22 -18.07
CA ILE A 256 -9.78 -1.43 -17.01
C ILE A 256 -10.55 -0.13 -16.78
N GLN A 257 -10.88 0.62 -17.83
CA GLN A 257 -11.63 1.87 -17.74
C GLN A 257 -12.99 1.69 -17.06
N ASN A 258 -13.76 0.68 -17.47
CA ASN A 258 -15.07 0.40 -16.89
C ASN A 258 -14.95 0.01 -15.41
N THR A 259 -13.96 -0.83 -15.08
CA THR A 259 -13.73 -1.27 -13.70
C THR A 259 -13.36 -0.09 -12.79
N LEU A 260 -12.52 0.84 -13.27
CA LEU A 260 -12.17 2.04 -12.50
C LEU A 260 -13.35 3.01 -12.33
N ALA A 261 -14.23 3.11 -13.34
CA ALA A 261 -15.39 3.99 -13.29
C ALA A 261 -16.51 3.44 -12.40
N ASN A 262 -16.80 2.14 -12.47
CA ASN A 262 -17.82 1.48 -11.67
C ASN A 262 -17.49 -0.01 -11.46
N PRO A 263 -16.72 -0.34 -10.41
CA PRO A 263 -16.31 -1.72 -10.14
C PRO A 263 -17.47 -2.71 -9.98
N GLY A 264 -18.60 -2.26 -9.43
CA GLY A 264 -19.77 -3.11 -9.14
C GLY A 264 -20.49 -3.56 -10.40
N ASP A 265 -20.61 -2.67 -11.39
CA ASP A 265 -21.36 -2.93 -12.63
C ASP A 265 -20.45 -3.33 -13.82
N ALA A 266 -19.14 -3.14 -13.70
CA ALA A 266 -18.18 -3.51 -14.75
C ALA A 266 -18.12 -5.02 -15.00
N PHE A 267 -18.51 -5.83 -14.01
CA PHE A 267 -18.49 -7.28 -14.12
C PHE A 267 -19.65 -7.78 -14.99
N THR A 268 -19.33 -8.24 -16.19
CA THR A 268 -20.29 -8.73 -17.19
C THR A 268 -19.90 -10.12 -17.69
N GLY A 269 -20.70 -10.70 -18.58
CA GLY A 269 -20.40 -11.99 -19.21
C GLY A 269 -21.05 -13.20 -18.53
N PRO A 270 -20.59 -14.42 -18.84
CA PRO A 270 -21.27 -15.66 -18.45
C PRO A 270 -21.29 -15.88 -16.93
N LEU A 271 -20.24 -15.48 -16.20
CA LEU A 271 -20.20 -15.59 -14.75
C LEU A 271 -21.22 -14.66 -14.09
N ALA A 272 -21.29 -13.40 -14.55
CA ALA A 272 -22.23 -12.41 -14.01
C ALA A 272 -23.70 -12.85 -14.17
N ARG A 273 -24.03 -13.47 -15.30
CA ARG A 273 -25.38 -13.94 -15.61
C ARG A 273 -25.64 -15.39 -15.19
N LYS A 274 -24.70 -16.02 -14.48
CA LYS A 274 -24.77 -17.43 -14.05
C LYS A 274 -25.11 -18.40 -15.21
N ASP A 275 -24.46 -18.24 -16.36
CA ASP A 275 -24.63 -19.10 -17.54
C ASP A 275 -23.78 -20.38 -17.40
N ALA A 276 -24.38 -21.42 -16.83
CA ALA A 276 -23.70 -22.69 -16.55
C ALA A 276 -23.20 -23.40 -17.82
N ALA A 277 -23.93 -23.29 -18.94
CA ALA A 277 -23.58 -23.97 -20.18
C ALA A 277 -22.33 -23.37 -20.82
N THR A 278 -22.22 -22.04 -20.83
CA THR A 278 -21.00 -21.36 -21.30
C THR A 278 -19.83 -21.63 -20.36
N VAL A 279 -20.05 -21.61 -19.03
CA VAL A 279 -19.00 -21.93 -18.05
C VAL A 279 -18.44 -23.35 -18.25
N GLU A 280 -19.30 -24.35 -18.44
CA GLU A 280 -18.87 -25.74 -18.67
C GLU A 280 -18.01 -25.85 -19.95
N LYS A 281 -18.42 -25.19 -21.05
CA LYS A 281 -17.62 -25.15 -22.29
C LYS A 281 -16.26 -24.49 -22.08
N ASN A 282 -16.22 -23.39 -21.34
CA ASN A 282 -14.97 -22.70 -21.03
C ASN A 282 -14.02 -23.57 -20.20
N LEU A 283 -14.55 -24.27 -19.19
CA LEU A 283 -13.76 -25.19 -18.37
C LEU A 283 -13.22 -26.36 -19.20
N GLN A 284 -14.02 -26.92 -20.11
CA GLN A 284 -13.60 -27.98 -21.02
C GLN A 284 -12.52 -27.50 -22.00
N ALA A 285 -12.63 -26.27 -22.51
CA ALA A 285 -11.62 -25.67 -23.38
C ALA A 285 -10.29 -25.42 -22.66
N LEU A 286 -10.30 -25.33 -21.33
CA LEU A 286 -9.13 -25.24 -20.47
C LEU A 286 -8.68 -26.61 -19.91
N ASN A 287 -9.17 -27.73 -20.44
CA ASN A 287 -8.67 -29.05 -20.01
C ASN A 287 -7.15 -29.14 -20.21
N ASP A 288 -6.47 -29.70 -19.20
CA ASP A 288 -5.00 -29.78 -19.10
C ASP A 288 -4.24 -28.44 -19.06
N ASP A 289 -4.97 -27.31 -19.03
CA ASP A 289 -4.41 -25.98 -18.82
C ASP A 289 -4.42 -25.62 -17.32
N PRO A 290 -3.28 -25.22 -16.70
CA PRO A 290 -3.25 -24.76 -15.31
C PRO A 290 -4.24 -23.63 -14.99
N TYR A 291 -4.63 -22.82 -15.98
CA TYR A 291 -5.63 -21.75 -15.81
C TYR A 291 -7.05 -22.27 -15.60
N GLN A 292 -7.33 -23.56 -15.81
CA GLN A 292 -8.60 -24.15 -15.38
C GLN A 292 -8.79 -24.01 -13.87
N ALA A 293 -7.73 -24.24 -13.09
CA ALA A 293 -7.77 -24.08 -11.64
C ALA A 293 -7.99 -22.61 -11.24
N VAL A 294 -7.36 -21.68 -11.97
CA VAL A 294 -7.58 -20.23 -11.79
C VAL A 294 -9.03 -19.88 -12.08
N TYR A 295 -9.59 -20.32 -13.21
CA TYR A 295 -11.00 -20.10 -13.56
C TYR A 295 -11.94 -20.62 -12.48
N LYS A 296 -11.69 -21.83 -11.96
CA LYS A 296 -12.45 -22.44 -10.86
C LYS A 296 -12.39 -21.58 -9.58
N ALA A 297 -11.23 -21.02 -9.23
CA ALA A 297 -11.11 -20.13 -8.08
C ALA A 297 -11.96 -18.84 -8.23
N PHE A 298 -12.07 -18.28 -9.43
CA PHE A 298 -12.97 -17.15 -9.71
C PHE A 298 -14.44 -17.56 -9.59
N LEU A 299 -14.82 -18.76 -10.06
CA LEU A 299 -16.17 -19.28 -9.87
C LEU A 299 -16.50 -19.46 -8.39
N GLU A 300 -15.60 -20.04 -7.60
CA GLU A 300 -15.81 -20.21 -6.16
C GLU A 300 -15.99 -18.86 -5.44
N THR A 301 -15.30 -17.82 -5.90
CA THR A 301 -15.40 -16.47 -5.32
C THR A 301 -16.70 -15.76 -5.69
N LEU A 302 -17.15 -15.88 -6.95
CA LEU A 302 -18.25 -15.09 -7.51
C LEU A 302 -19.59 -15.83 -7.60
N TRP A 303 -19.53 -17.14 -7.68
CA TRP A 303 -20.68 -18.04 -7.76
C TRP A 303 -20.43 -19.31 -6.92
N PRO A 304 -20.42 -19.19 -5.58
CA PRO A 304 -20.11 -20.30 -4.68
C PRO A 304 -21.05 -21.52 -4.82
N GLU A 305 -22.26 -21.31 -5.33
CA GLU A 305 -23.25 -22.37 -5.58
C GLU A 305 -23.04 -23.12 -6.91
N TYR A 306 -22.06 -22.72 -7.73
CA TYR A 306 -21.79 -23.42 -8.99
C TYR A 306 -21.42 -24.89 -8.70
N PRO A 307 -22.02 -25.87 -9.42
CA PRO A 307 -21.78 -27.28 -9.14
C PRO A 307 -20.30 -27.65 -9.22
N ARG A 308 -19.76 -28.17 -8.11
CA ARG A 308 -18.42 -28.77 -8.06
C ARG A 308 -18.54 -30.20 -8.57
N LYS A 309 -18.33 -30.40 -9.87
CA LYS A 309 -18.12 -31.74 -10.43
C LYS A 309 -16.70 -32.21 -10.17
#